data_AF-A0A383E0G7-F1
#
_entry.id   AF-A0A383E0G7-F1
#
_cell.length_a   1.000
_cell.length_b   1.000
_cell.length_c   1.000
_cell.angle_alpha   90.00
_cell.angle_beta   90.00
_cell.angle_gamma   90.00
#
_symmetry.space_group_name_H-M   'P 1'
#
loop_
_entity.id
_entity.type
_entity.pdbx_description
1 polymer ?
#
loop_
_entity_poly.entity_id
_entity_poly.type
_entity_poly.pdbx_seq_one_letter_code
_entity_poly.pdbx_strand_id
1 'polypeptide(L)'
;MLVGFWALQVSRRMSRFVSSAILFRLSARWGTRGGFLRELFKYGPVEPGAPPWDGWLRLAKGNQRGTFGGMLSDLRMLGVWSLALVFCLALGQAVGDEAKPKVKTGTLIIECDGLANDKGEVLAGLYNEAKKFPEPNQALRNLKGKPANKKCIIKTDKLPFGDYALAVMHDKNKSGDMDYILFKVPTERYGFSNNKRPAKFAAPSFEACRFVIDKPVVKIRITLK
;
A
#
# COMPACT_ATOMS: atom_id res chain seq x y z
N MET A 1 14.99 28.60 10.49
CA MET A 1 16.17 27.71 10.35
C MET A 1 15.79 26.32 10.84
N LEU A 2 15.33 25.39 9.98
CA LEU A 2 15.21 23.94 10.30
C LEU A 2 14.76 23.05 9.11
N VAL A 3 15.06 23.42 7.86
CA VAL A 3 14.72 22.59 6.67
C VAL A 3 15.96 22.16 5.87
N GLY A 4 17.11 22.79 6.09
CA GLY A 4 18.33 22.56 5.31
C GLY A 4 19.11 21.28 5.64
N PHE A 5 18.89 20.67 6.80
CA PHE A 5 19.74 19.54 7.26
C PHE A 5 19.28 18.17 6.73
N TRP A 6 17.98 18.00 6.42
CA TRP A 6 17.45 16.75 5.85
C TRP A 6 17.74 16.58 4.35
N ALA A 7 17.85 17.69 3.60
CA ALA A 7 18.14 17.64 2.17
C ALA A 7 19.57 17.18 1.84
N LEU A 8 20.54 17.44 2.75
CA LEU A 8 21.93 17.03 2.55
C LEU A 8 22.19 15.53 2.80
N GLN A 9 21.33 14.85 3.57
CA GLN A 9 21.54 13.44 3.91
C GLN A 9 21.04 12.48 2.80
N VAL A 10 20.06 12.92 2.00
CA VAL A 10 19.55 12.16 0.85
C VAL A 10 20.48 12.25 -0.37
N SER A 11 21.17 13.38 -0.56
CA SER A 11 22.04 13.61 -1.74
C SER A 11 23.30 12.72 -1.75
N ARG A 12 23.89 12.44 -0.58
CA ARG A 12 25.08 11.56 -0.47
C ARG A 12 24.76 10.09 -0.75
N ARG A 13 23.52 9.64 -0.50
CA ARG A 13 23.09 8.26 -0.78
C ARG A 13 22.72 8.08 -2.26
N MET A 14 22.05 9.06 -2.87
CA MET A 14 21.70 9.03 -4.30
C MET A 14 22.91 9.18 -5.23
N SER A 15 23.91 9.98 -4.87
CA SER A 15 25.16 10.15 -5.63
C SER A 15 25.89 8.83 -5.88
N ARG A 16 25.88 7.90 -4.91
CA ARG A 16 26.56 6.59 -5.03
C ARG A 16 25.80 5.62 -5.94
N PHE A 17 24.47 5.76 -6.05
CA PHE A 17 23.64 4.95 -6.95
C PHE A 17 23.72 5.43 -8.40
N VAL A 18 23.75 6.73 -8.63
CA VAL A 18 23.85 7.31 -9.98
C VAL A 18 25.20 7.01 -10.61
N SER A 19 26.30 7.08 -9.85
CA SER A 19 27.63 6.67 -10.33
C SER A 19 27.71 5.17 -10.68
N SER A 20 27.02 4.30 -9.93
CA SER A 20 27.00 2.86 -10.22
C SER A 20 26.22 2.52 -11.50
N ALA A 21 25.10 3.21 -11.76
CA ALA A 21 24.31 2.98 -12.98
C ALA A 21 25.02 3.46 -14.26
N ILE A 22 25.80 4.56 -14.16
CA ILE A 22 26.60 5.09 -15.26
C ILE A 22 27.80 4.17 -15.55
N LEU A 23 28.50 3.73 -14.51
CA LEU A 23 29.61 2.78 -14.67
C LEU A 23 29.15 1.41 -15.20
N PHE A 24 27.95 0.94 -14.80
CA PHE A 24 27.36 -0.31 -15.28
C PHE A 24 26.90 -0.22 -16.75
N ARG A 25 26.39 0.93 -17.20
CA ARG A 25 26.03 1.13 -18.62
C ARG A 25 27.25 1.36 -19.51
N LEU A 26 28.33 1.96 -18.99
CA LEU A 26 29.59 2.10 -19.71
C LEU A 26 30.30 0.74 -19.87
N SER A 27 30.27 -0.13 -18.85
CA SER A 27 30.80 -1.49 -18.97
C SER A 27 30.00 -2.36 -19.94
N ALA A 28 28.66 -2.26 -19.93
CA ALA A 28 27.79 -3.01 -20.83
C ALA A 28 27.94 -2.61 -22.32
N ARG A 29 28.22 -1.33 -22.60
CA ARG A 29 28.42 -0.85 -23.98
C ARG A 29 29.78 -1.21 -24.56
N TRP A 30 30.77 -1.52 -23.72
CA TRP A 30 32.11 -1.96 -24.15
C TRP A 30 32.31 -3.48 -24.07
N GLY A 31 31.41 -4.21 -23.40
CA GLY A 31 31.45 -5.68 -23.27
C GLY A 31 30.97 -6.47 -24.49
N THR A 32 30.40 -5.82 -25.52
CA THR A 32 29.83 -6.51 -26.70
C THR A 32 30.81 -6.72 -27.85
N ARG A 33 32.03 -6.20 -27.75
CA ARG A 33 33.18 -6.62 -28.58
C ARG A 33 34.20 -7.23 -27.63
N GLY A 34 34.25 -8.56 -27.54
CA GLY A 34 35.02 -9.37 -26.58
C GLY A 34 36.55 -9.21 -26.54
N GLY A 35 37.09 -7.99 -26.71
CA GLY A 35 38.48 -7.63 -26.50
C GLY A 35 38.77 -7.06 -25.10
N PHE A 36 37.79 -6.42 -24.43
CA PHE A 36 38.06 -5.73 -23.16
C PHE A 36 38.49 -6.68 -22.05
N LEU A 37 37.80 -7.82 -21.89
CA LEU A 37 38.15 -8.83 -20.90
C LEU A 37 39.43 -9.59 -21.27
N ARG A 38 39.77 -9.74 -22.57
CA ARG A 38 41.03 -10.38 -23.00
C ARG A 38 42.26 -9.48 -22.82
N GLU A 39 42.11 -8.16 -22.90
CA GLU A 39 43.18 -7.21 -22.56
C GLU A 39 43.33 -6.99 -21.06
N LEU A 40 42.22 -6.99 -20.31
CA LEU A 40 42.23 -6.81 -18.84
C LEU A 40 43.04 -7.89 -18.11
N PHE A 41 43.12 -9.10 -18.66
CA PHE A 41 43.90 -10.21 -18.08
C PHE A 41 45.32 -10.35 -18.65
N LYS A 42 45.75 -9.48 -19.58
CA LYS A 42 47.10 -9.54 -20.17
C LYS A 42 48.17 -8.95 -19.28
N TYR A 43 47.79 -8.08 -18.35
CA TYR A 43 48.68 -7.47 -17.36
C TYR A 43 48.10 -7.71 -15.95
N GLY A 44 48.28 -8.93 -15.46
CA GLY A 44 48.00 -9.26 -14.06
C GLY A 44 48.98 -8.57 -13.10
N PRO A 45 48.66 -8.53 -11.80
CA PRO A 45 49.56 -7.98 -10.78
C PRO A 45 50.88 -8.75 -10.80
N VAL A 46 52.00 -8.03 -10.87
CA VAL A 46 53.34 -8.61 -11.02
C VAL A 46 53.85 -9.22 -9.70
N GLU A 47 53.24 -8.85 -8.56
CA GLU A 47 53.63 -9.33 -7.24
C GLU A 47 52.41 -9.70 -6.37
N PRO A 48 52.52 -10.71 -5.49
CA PRO A 48 51.44 -11.07 -4.57
C PRO A 48 51.18 -9.95 -3.56
N GLY A 49 50.00 -9.32 -3.63
CA GLY A 49 49.55 -8.32 -2.66
C GLY A 49 49.38 -6.89 -3.20
N ALA A 50 49.75 -6.61 -4.46
CA ALA A 50 49.48 -5.31 -5.07
C ALA A 50 47.97 -5.12 -5.37
N PRO A 51 47.40 -3.93 -5.13
CA PRO A 51 46.00 -3.66 -5.43
C PRO A 51 45.74 -3.64 -6.94
N PRO A 52 44.54 -4.09 -7.39
CA PRO A 52 44.26 -4.40 -8.80
C PRO A 52 44.25 -3.19 -9.75
N TRP A 53 44.48 -1.97 -9.27
CA TRP A 53 44.49 -0.74 -10.06
C TRP A 53 45.90 -0.20 -10.40
N ASP A 54 46.98 -0.84 -9.96
CA ASP A 54 48.35 -0.30 -10.14
C ASP A 54 48.78 -0.18 -11.63
N GLY A 55 48.25 -1.06 -12.50
CA GLY A 55 48.43 -0.95 -13.95
C GLY A 55 47.83 0.33 -14.57
N TRP A 56 46.80 0.92 -13.95
CA TRP A 56 46.15 2.14 -14.45
C TRP A 56 47.02 3.39 -14.31
N LEU A 57 47.90 3.45 -13.31
CA LEU A 57 48.77 4.61 -13.06
C LEU A 57 49.86 4.78 -14.14
N ARG A 58 50.28 3.70 -14.82
CA ARG A 58 51.20 3.77 -15.97
C ARG A 58 50.50 4.22 -17.26
N LEU A 59 49.25 3.79 -17.49
CA LEU A 59 48.44 4.25 -18.63
C LEU A 59 48.16 5.76 -18.55
N ALA A 60 47.90 6.27 -17.35
CA ALA A 60 47.70 7.71 -17.12
C ALA A 60 48.97 8.55 -17.36
N LYS A 61 50.16 7.98 -17.15
CA LYS A 61 51.46 8.65 -17.41
C LYS A 61 51.94 8.56 -18.86
N GLY A 62 51.42 7.62 -19.66
CA GLY A 62 51.89 7.36 -21.02
C GLY A 62 51.31 8.25 -22.13
N ASN A 63 50.23 9.00 -21.86
CA ASN A 63 49.49 9.70 -22.91
C ASN A 63 49.48 11.23 -22.76
N GLN A 64 50.67 11.85 -22.78
CA GLN A 64 50.87 13.31 -22.83
C GLN A 64 51.17 13.82 -24.24
N ARG A 65 50.54 13.22 -25.27
CA ARG A 65 50.62 13.72 -26.65
C ARG A 65 49.25 13.61 -27.33
N GLY A 66 48.32 14.47 -26.92
CA GLY A 66 47.06 14.71 -27.61
C GLY A 66 46.87 16.22 -27.74
N THR A 67 46.83 16.70 -28.98
CA THR A 67 46.74 18.11 -29.38
C THR A 67 45.46 18.78 -28.87
N PHE A 68 45.57 20.07 -28.51
CA PHE A 68 44.52 20.96 -27.97
C PHE A 68 43.21 21.05 -28.79
N GLY A 69 43.13 20.43 -29.98
CA GLY A 69 41.95 20.44 -30.85
C GLY A 69 40.81 19.52 -30.40
N GLY A 70 41.10 18.39 -29.73
CA GLY A 70 40.06 17.47 -29.26
C GLY A 70 39.26 17.99 -28.06
N MET A 71 39.90 18.81 -27.22
CA MET A 71 39.30 19.37 -26.01
C MET A 71 38.17 20.36 -26.31
N LEU A 72 38.25 21.07 -27.44
CA LEU A 72 37.22 22.02 -27.89
C LEU A 72 36.02 21.34 -28.57
N SER A 73 36.20 20.18 -29.22
CA SER A 73 35.08 19.36 -29.70
C SER A 73 34.32 18.70 -28.56
N ASP A 74 35.00 18.35 -27.47
CA ASP A 74 34.36 17.79 -26.27
C ASP A 74 33.57 18.86 -25.48
N LEU A 75 34.00 20.12 -25.50
CA LEU A 75 33.25 21.25 -24.93
C LEU A 75 31.94 21.53 -25.69
N ARG A 76 31.93 21.35 -27.02
CA ARG A 76 30.72 21.46 -27.85
C ARG A 76 29.72 20.34 -27.55
N MET A 77 30.22 19.14 -27.23
CA MET A 77 29.39 18.02 -26.77
C MET A 77 28.86 18.27 -25.35
N LEU A 78 29.67 18.76 -24.41
CA LEU A 78 29.21 19.07 -23.06
C LEU A 78 28.04 20.07 -23.01
N GLY A 79 28.02 21.07 -23.90
CA GLY A 79 26.90 22.02 -24.04
C GLY A 79 25.59 21.38 -24.53
N VAL A 80 25.66 20.46 -25.49
CA VAL A 80 24.50 19.74 -26.04
C VAL A 80 23.93 18.76 -25.02
N TRP A 81 24.80 18.07 -24.27
CA TRP A 81 24.38 17.12 -23.23
C TRP A 81 23.84 17.83 -21.98
N SER A 82 24.34 19.01 -21.62
CA SER A 82 23.79 19.81 -20.52
C SER A 82 22.44 20.45 -20.86
N LEU A 83 22.24 20.88 -22.12
CA LEU A 83 20.91 21.27 -22.62
C LEU A 83 19.91 20.11 -22.67
N ALA A 84 20.34 18.90 -23.07
CA ALA A 84 19.50 17.71 -23.03
C ALA A 84 19.13 17.28 -21.60
N LEU A 85 20.03 17.48 -20.62
CA LEU A 85 19.77 17.19 -19.20
C LEU A 85 18.80 18.21 -18.59
N VAL A 86 18.91 19.49 -18.94
CA VAL A 86 17.94 20.53 -18.57
C VAL A 86 16.58 20.28 -19.23
N PHE A 87 16.56 19.84 -20.49
CA PHE A 87 15.34 19.47 -21.21
C PHE A 87 14.66 18.22 -20.61
N CYS A 88 15.43 17.19 -20.21
CA CYS A 88 14.92 16.03 -19.49
C CYS A 88 14.42 16.38 -18.07
N LEU A 89 15.04 17.34 -17.38
CA LEU A 89 14.56 17.82 -16.08
C LEU A 89 13.26 18.63 -16.22
N ALA A 90 13.13 19.42 -17.29
CA ALA A 90 11.93 20.20 -17.60
C ALA A 90 10.74 19.32 -18.02
N LEU A 91 10.99 18.18 -18.67
CA LEU A 91 9.94 17.20 -19.02
C LEU A 91 9.51 16.30 -17.85
N GLY A 92 10.32 16.19 -16.78
CA GLY A 92 10.00 15.37 -15.61
C GLY A 92 8.96 15.97 -14.66
N GLN A 93 8.60 17.26 -14.83
CA GLN A 93 7.62 17.97 -14.00
C GLN A 93 6.16 17.79 -14.50
N ALA A 94 5.96 17.10 -15.63
CA ALA A 94 4.65 16.89 -16.23
C ALA A 94 4.09 15.46 -16.03
N VAL A 95 4.58 14.73 -15.02
CA VAL A 95 3.80 13.60 -14.48
C VAL A 95 2.68 14.25 -13.67
N GLY A 96 1.57 14.54 -14.35
CA GLY A 96 0.38 15.09 -13.73
C GLY A 96 0.05 14.28 -12.48
N ASP A 97 -0.31 14.99 -11.40
CA ASP A 97 -0.97 14.40 -10.25
C ASP A 97 -2.07 13.49 -10.81
N GLU A 98 -1.87 12.18 -10.77
CA GLU A 98 -2.93 11.24 -11.07
C GLU A 98 -3.97 11.49 -9.98
N ALA A 99 -5.01 12.25 -10.36
CA ALA A 99 -6.12 12.57 -9.50
C ALA A 99 -6.72 11.25 -9.03
N LYS A 100 -6.32 10.82 -7.82
CA LYS A 100 -6.86 9.63 -7.16
C LYS A 100 -8.38 9.73 -7.28
N PRO A 101 -9.07 8.69 -7.80
CA PRO A 101 -10.50 8.77 -8.05
C PRO A 101 -11.18 9.23 -6.77
N LYS A 102 -11.97 10.32 -6.84
CA LYS A 102 -12.75 10.82 -5.71
C LYS A 102 -13.81 9.78 -5.37
N VAL A 103 -13.48 8.84 -4.48
CA VAL A 103 -14.41 7.83 -4.00
C VAL A 103 -15.48 8.52 -3.18
N LYS A 104 -16.73 8.44 -3.64
CA LYS A 104 -17.89 8.93 -2.86
C LYS A 104 -17.99 8.09 -1.59
N THR A 105 -18.20 8.75 -0.46
CA THR A 105 -18.33 8.09 0.83
C THR A 105 -19.61 8.50 1.54
N GLY A 106 -20.14 7.60 2.37
CA GLY A 106 -21.34 7.79 3.16
C GLY A 106 -21.15 7.40 4.62
N THR A 107 -22.14 7.75 5.42
CA THR A 107 -22.28 7.40 6.83
C THR A 107 -23.40 6.37 6.97
N LEU A 108 -23.12 5.30 7.70
CA LEU A 108 -24.09 4.27 8.04
C LEU A 108 -24.48 4.41 9.51
N ILE A 109 -25.79 4.44 9.75
CA ILE A 109 -26.39 4.44 11.08
C ILE A 109 -27.21 3.16 11.21
N ILE A 110 -26.85 2.35 12.19
CA ILE A 110 -27.45 1.04 12.47
C ILE A 110 -28.26 1.19 13.74
N GLU A 111 -29.57 1.01 13.63
CA GLU A 111 -30.51 0.96 14.76
C GLU A 111 -30.81 -0.50 15.10
N CYS A 112 -30.32 -0.96 16.23
CA CYS A 112 -30.55 -2.30 16.73
C CYS A 112 -31.69 -2.27 17.77
N ASP A 113 -32.68 -3.13 17.61
CA ASP A 113 -33.77 -3.33 18.56
C ASP A 113 -33.92 -4.82 18.93
N GLY A 114 -34.75 -5.11 19.93
CA GLY A 114 -34.95 -6.49 20.38
C GLY A 114 -33.82 -7.02 21.27
N LEU A 115 -33.05 -6.16 21.95
CA LEU A 115 -32.09 -6.63 22.95
C LEU A 115 -32.81 -7.23 24.17
N ALA A 116 -32.23 -8.25 24.77
CA ALA A 116 -32.81 -8.89 25.95
C ALA A 116 -32.66 -8.00 27.21
N ASN A 117 -31.57 -7.25 27.31
CA ASN A 117 -31.22 -6.38 28.42
C ASN A 117 -30.21 -5.31 27.96
N ASP A 118 -29.85 -4.38 28.86
CA ASP A 118 -28.88 -3.31 28.60
C ASP A 118 -27.45 -3.62 29.07
N LYS A 119 -27.16 -4.88 29.41
CA LYS A 119 -25.82 -5.31 29.86
C LYS A 119 -24.96 -5.71 28.65
N GLY A 120 -23.65 -5.64 28.79
CA GLY A 120 -22.72 -6.02 27.72
C GLY A 120 -22.62 -4.98 26.61
N GLU A 121 -22.35 -5.45 25.39
CA GLU A 121 -22.14 -4.63 24.20
C GLU A 121 -22.84 -5.25 22.98
N VAL A 122 -23.23 -4.42 22.01
CA VAL A 122 -23.67 -4.91 20.70
C VAL A 122 -22.48 -4.87 19.77
N LEU A 123 -22.18 -6.01 19.17
CA LEU A 123 -21.13 -6.16 18.17
C LEU A 123 -21.76 -6.26 16.79
N ALA A 124 -21.23 -5.52 15.83
CA ALA A 124 -21.70 -5.53 14.45
C ALA A 124 -20.52 -5.68 13.48
N GLY A 125 -20.52 -6.79 12.73
CA GLY A 125 -19.58 -7.03 11.64
C GLY A 125 -20.15 -6.51 10.32
N LEU A 126 -19.47 -5.54 9.70
CA LEU A 126 -19.79 -5.01 8.39
C LEU A 126 -18.94 -5.70 7.32
N TYR A 127 -19.57 -6.25 6.29
CA TYR A 127 -18.93 -7.02 5.23
C TYR A 127 -19.24 -6.41 3.87
N ASN A 128 -18.27 -6.46 2.95
CA ASN A 128 -18.39 -6.07 1.54
C ASN A 128 -18.09 -7.23 0.57
N GLU A 129 -17.76 -8.42 1.10
CA GLU A 129 -17.42 -9.59 0.31
C GLU A 129 -18.26 -10.78 0.75
N ALA A 130 -18.90 -11.46 -0.22
CA ALA A 130 -19.77 -12.59 0.06
C ALA A 130 -19.04 -13.80 0.67
N LYS A 131 -17.79 -14.04 0.28
CA LYS A 131 -16.97 -15.18 0.76
C LYS A 131 -16.58 -15.08 2.23
N LYS A 132 -16.53 -13.85 2.77
CA LYS A 132 -16.13 -13.55 4.15
C LYS A 132 -17.32 -13.50 5.09
N PHE A 133 -18.54 -13.49 4.55
CA PHE A 133 -19.75 -13.31 5.34
C PHE A 133 -20.33 -14.66 5.79
N PRO A 134 -20.73 -14.82 7.06
CA PRO A 134 -20.50 -13.96 8.23
C PRO A 134 -19.42 -14.56 9.15
N GLU A 135 -18.21 -14.77 8.64
CA GLU A 135 -17.10 -15.36 9.39
C GLU A 135 -16.54 -14.36 10.41
N PRO A 136 -16.34 -14.76 11.68
CA PRO A 136 -15.70 -13.91 12.68
C PRO A 136 -14.31 -13.51 12.21
N ASN A 137 -13.91 -12.27 12.52
CA ASN A 137 -12.62 -11.67 12.14
C ASN A 137 -12.38 -11.45 10.63
N GLN A 138 -13.35 -11.73 9.76
CA GLN A 138 -13.25 -11.41 8.32
C GLN A 138 -14.09 -10.19 7.90
N ALA A 139 -14.71 -9.50 8.86
CA ALA A 139 -15.44 -8.27 8.60
C ALA A 139 -14.50 -7.16 8.09
N LEU A 140 -15.01 -6.34 7.17
CA LEU A 140 -14.33 -5.10 6.75
C LEU A 140 -14.16 -4.16 7.94
N ARG A 141 -15.19 -4.07 8.80
CA ARG A 141 -15.16 -3.31 10.05
C ARG A 141 -15.91 -4.05 11.15
N ASN A 142 -15.29 -4.13 12.32
CA ASN A 142 -15.94 -4.53 13.56
C ASN A 142 -16.37 -3.27 14.31
N LEU A 143 -17.68 -3.14 14.52
CA LEU A 143 -18.28 -2.01 15.20
C LEU A 143 -18.83 -2.46 16.54
N LYS A 144 -18.81 -1.55 17.52
CA LYS A 144 -19.34 -1.79 18.86
C LYS A 144 -20.30 -0.68 19.26
N GLY A 145 -21.33 -1.03 20.00
CA GLY A 145 -22.29 -0.08 20.56
C GLY A 145 -22.72 -0.48 21.96
N LYS A 146 -23.01 0.52 22.80
CA LYS A 146 -23.55 0.29 24.14
C LYS A 146 -25.08 0.20 24.06
N PRO A 147 -25.69 -0.87 24.56
CA PRO A 147 -27.13 -0.95 24.77
C PRO A 147 -27.67 0.19 25.67
N ALA A 148 -28.86 0.69 25.35
CA ALA A 148 -29.66 1.55 26.21
C ALA A 148 -31.15 1.36 25.89
N ASN A 149 -32.00 1.19 26.91
CA ASN A 149 -33.44 1.00 26.75
C ASN A 149 -33.80 -0.16 25.79
N LYS A 150 -33.07 -1.26 25.88
CA LYS A 150 -33.16 -2.46 25.02
C LYS A 150 -32.96 -2.19 23.53
N LYS A 151 -32.24 -1.11 23.22
CA LYS A 151 -31.89 -0.68 21.86
C LYS A 151 -30.41 -0.34 21.81
N CYS A 152 -29.84 -0.26 20.61
CA CYS A 152 -28.49 0.25 20.41
C CYS A 152 -28.41 1.01 19.10
N ILE A 153 -27.61 2.08 19.06
CA ILE A 153 -27.35 2.84 17.84
C ILE A 153 -25.84 2.82 17.59
N ILE A 154 -25.44 2.30 16.45
CA ILE A 154 -24.05 2.25 16.01
C ILE A 154 -23.90 3.15 14.78
N LYS A 155 -22.85 3.97 14.73
CA LYS A 155 -22.56 4.86 13.60
C LYS A 155 -21.16 4.57 13.07
N THR A 156 -21.01 4.56 11.75
CA THR A 156 -19.71 4.48 11.09
C THR A 156 -19.70 5.38 9.85
N ASP A 157 -18.62 6.13 9.67
CA ASP A 157 -18.45 7.14 8.62
C ASP A 157 -17.43 6.68 7.57
N LYS A 158 -17.26 7.48 6.50
CA LYS A 158 -16.23 7.25 5.48
C LYS A 158 -16.30 5.84 4.87
N LEU A 159 -17.51 5.33 4.64
CA LEU A 159 -17.72 4.11 3.90
C LEU A 159 -17.82 4.44 2.41
N PRO A 160 -16.97 3.85 1.54
CA PRO A 160 -17.17 3.95 0.10
C PRO A 160 -18.58 3.57 -0.30
N PHE A 161 -19.10 4.19 -1.36
CA PHE A 161 -20.36 3.74 -1.93
C PHE A 161 -20.20 2.31 -2.46
N GLY A 162 -21.19 1.46 -2.23
CA GLY A 162 -21.13 0.05 -2.61
C GLY A 162 -22.12 -0.84 -1.86
N ASP A 163 -21.97 -2.14 -2.10
CA ASP A 163 -22.78 -3.20 -1.52
C ASP A 163 -22.19 -3.69 -0.19
N TYR A 164 -23.04 -3.83 0.81
CA TYR A 164 -22.67 -4.25 2.14
C TYR A 164 -23.67 -5.25 2.74
N ALA A 165 -23.21 -6.05 3.68
CA ALA A 165 -24.05 -6.87 4.55
C ALA A 165 -23.61 -6.71 6.00
N LEU A 166 -24.55 -6.89 6.94
CA LEU A 166 -24.30 -6.79 8.38
C LEU A 166 -24.73 -8.06 9.09
N ALA A 167 -23.91 -8.46 10.05
CA ALA A 167 -24.23 -9.41 11.10
C ALA A 167 -24.07 -8.70 12.45
N VAL A 168 -25.07 -8.80 13.32
CA VAL A 168 -25.13 -8.12 14.61
C VAL A 168 -25.40 -9.15 15.69
N MET A 169 -24.71 -9.05 16.82
CA MET A 169 -24.95 -9.89 18.00
C MET A 169 -24.89 -9.06 19.28
N HIS A 170 -25.63 -9.50 20.29
CA HIS A 170 -25.61 -8.89 21.63
C HIS A 170 -24.69 -9.70 22.56
N ASP A 171 -23.44 -9.25 22.64
CA ASP A 171 -22.39 -9.82 23.50
C ASP A 171 -22.59 -9.38 24.95
N LYS A 172 -23.21 -10.26 25.75
CA LYS A 172 -23.54 -9.98 27.14
C LYS A 172 -22.31 -10.12 28.05
N ASN A 173 -21.41 -11.05 27.72
CA ASN A 173 -20.28 -11.44 28.57
C ASN A 173 -18.98 -10.67 28.24
N LYS A 174 -18.99 -9.87 27.16
CA LYS A 174 -17.84 -9.11 26.63
C LYS A 174 -16.70 -10.00 26.16
N SER A 175 -16.99 -11.23 25.74
CA SER A 175 -15.99 -12.15 25.21
C SER A 175 -15.47 -11.70 23.83
N GLY A 176 -16.29 -10.98 23.07
CA GLY A 176 -16.00 -10.65 21.67
C GLY A 176 -16.40 -11.75 20.68
N ASP A 177 -16.79 -12.93 21.17
CA ASP A 177 -17.16 -14.10 20.38
C ASP A 177 -18.63 -14.44 20.59
N MET A 178 -19.21 -15.16 19.62
CA MET A 178 -20.57 -15.68 19.77
C MET A 178 -20.53 -16.89 20.71
N ASP A 179 -21.20 -16.77 21.86
CA ASP A 179 -21.39 -17.90 22.76
C ASP A 179 -22.37 -18.92 22.15
N TYR A 180 -22.00 -20.20 22.22
CA TYR A 180 -22.85 -21.31 21.81
C TYR A 180 -23.10 -22.26 22.99
N ILE A 181 -24.35 -22.68 23.19
CA ILE A 181 -24.63 -23.86 24.03
C ILE A 181 -24.36 -25.13 23.20
N LEU A 182 -24.15 -26.26 23.91
CA LEU A 182 -24.09 -27.62 23.37
C LEU A 182 -25.05 -27.76 22.17
N PHE A 183 -24.52 -28.22 21.02
CA PHE A 183 -25.15 -28.21 19.69
C PHE A 183 -25.07 -26.91 18.85
N LYS A 184 -24.09 -26.01 19.10
CA LYS A 184 -23.82 -24.82 18.24
C LYS A 184 -25.03 -23.87 18.10
N VAL A 185 -25.92 -23.83 19.09
CA VAL A 185 -27.04 -22.89 19.10
C VAL A 185 -26.56 -21.59 19.75
N PRO A 186 -26.64 -20.45 19.06
CA PRO A 186 -26.32 -19.16 19.65
C PRO A 186 -27.22 -18.92 20.86
N THR A 187 -26.62 -18.65 22.02
CA THR A 187 -27.36 -18.27 23.23
C THR A 187 -27.74 -16.82 23.26
N GLU A 188 -26.96 -16.00 22.57
CA GLU A 188 -27.12 -14.57 22.50
C GLU A 188 -28.05 -14.19 21.34
N ARG A 189 -28.76 -13.07 21.50
CA ARG A 189 -29.61 -12.56 20.42
C ARG A 189 -28.74 -12.03 19.30
N TYR A 190 -29.09 -12.37 18.07
CA TYR A 190 -28.37 -11.95 16.88
C TYR A 190 -29.34 -11.57 15.77
N GLY A 191 -28.82 -10.92 14.73
CA GLY A 191 -29.60 -10.46 13.60
C GLY A 191 -28.72 -10.12 12.42
N PHE A 192 -29.33 -10.10 11.23
CA PHE A 192 -28.67 -9.74 9.99
C PHE A 192 -29.38 -8.57 9.32
N SER A 193 -28.69 -7.84 8.44
CA SER A 193 -29.33 -6.83 7.61
C SER A 193 -30.48 -7.41 6.78
N ASN A 194 -31.41 -6.53 6.39
CA ASN A 194 -32.72 -6.90 5.81
C ASN A 194 -33.58 -7.81 6.71
N ASN A 195 -33.26 -7.90 8.01
CA ASN A 195 -33.94 -8.78 8.98
C ASN A 195 -34.07 -10.22 8.48
N LYS A 196 -33.07 -10.69 7.71
CA LYS A 196 -33.02 -12.08 7.25
C LYS A 196 -32.79 -12.99 8.44
N ARG A 197 -33.45 -14.15 8.38
CA ARG A 197 -33.36 -15.17 9.41
C ARG A 197 -32.49 -16.30 8.93
N PRO A 198 -31.68 -16.89 9.82
CA PRO A 198 -30.97 -18.11 9.50
C PRO A 198 -31.97 -19.23 9.18
N ALA A 199 -31.64 -20.02 8.17
CA ALA A 199 -32.40 -21.20 7.83
C ALA A 199 -31.81 -22.38 8.61
N LYS A 200 -32.59 -22.94 9.55
CA LYS A 200 -32.21 -24.07 10.41
C LYS A 200 -30.94 -23.80 11.23
N PHE A 201 -29.78 -24.11 10.68
CA PHE A 201 -28.46 -24.07 11.32
C PHE A 201 -27.41 -23.30 10.51
N ALA A 202 -27.81 -22.61 9.44
CA ALA A 202 -26.91 -21.84 8.60
C ALA A 202 -27.30 -20.36 8.59
N ALA A 203 -26.29 -19.50 8.61
CA ALA A 203 -26.49 -18.09 8.38
C ALA A 203 -27.07 -17.83 6.97
N PRO A 204 -27.87 -16.77 6.79
CA PRO A 204 -28.34 -16.37 5.47
C PRO A 204 -27.17 -16.00 4.54
N SER A 205 -27.39 -16.03 3.23
CA SER A 205 -26.39 -15.62 2.26
C SER A 205 -26.14 -14.11 2.31
N PHE A 206 -24.93 -13.69 1.90
CA PHE A 206 -24.59 -12.27 1.75
C PHE A 206 -25.62 -11.53 0.90
N GLU A 207 -26.04 -12.11 -0.22
CA GLU A 207 -27.02 -11.50 -1.14
C GLU A 207 -28.37 -11.25 -0.47
N ALA A 208 -28.83 -12.18 0.38
CA ALA A 208 -30.09 -12.00 1.12
C ALA A 208 -29.99 -10.82 2.11
N CYS A 209 -28.83 -10.63 2.69
CA CYS A 209 -28.53 -9.58 3.68
C CYS A 209 -28.04 -8.28 3.04
N ARG A 210 -27.84 -8.24 1.71
CA ARG A 210 -27.20 -7.12 1.03
C ARG A 210 -28.04 -5.85 1.08
N PHE A 211 -27.39 -4.73 1.36
CA PHE A 211 -27.92 -3.37 1.22
C PHE A 211 -26.88 -2.48 0.56
N VAL A 212 -27.33 -1.36 -0.02
CA VAL A 212 -26.46 -0.44 -0.78
C VAL A 212 -26.22 0.82 0.02
N ILE A 213 -24.98 1.31 -0.01
CA ILE A 213 -24.63 2.68 0.38
C ILE A 213 -24.39 3.49 -0.88
N ASP A 214 -25.34 4.35 -1.22
CA ASP A 214 -25.36 5.16 -2.45
C ASP A 214 -25.57 6.67 -2.18
N LYS A 215 -25.65 7.04 -0.90
CA LYS A 215 -25.96 8.40 -0.43
C LYS A 215 -25.15 8.77 0.82
N PRO A 216 -25.05 10.07 1.16
CA PRO A 216 -24.23 10.53 2.28
C PRO A 216 -24.62 9.94 3.63
N VAL A 217 -25.90 9.61 3.84
CA VAL A 217 -26.39 9.00 5.09
C VAL A 217 -27.38 7.88 4.77
N VAL A 218 -27.06 6.68 5.24
CA VAL A 218 -27.92 5.50 5.18
C VAL A 218 -28.28 5.08 6.60
N LYS A 219 -29.57 4.84 6.83
CA LYS A 219 -30.10 4.35 8.10
C LYS A 219 -30.73 2.98 7.87
N ILE A 220 -30.41 2.02 8.73
CA ILE A 220 -31.02 0.68 8.70
C ILE A 220 -31.44 0.27 10.10
N ARG A 221 -32.51 -0.52 10.18
CA ARG A 221 -33.00 -1.09 11.43
C ARG A 221 -32.89 -2.61 11.40
N ILE A 222 -32.33 -3.18 12.47
CA ILE A 222 -32.13 -4.62 12.63
C ILE A 222 -32.73 -5.05 13.96
N THR A 223 -33.65 -6.02 13.90
CA THR A 223 -34.26 -6.62 15.08
C THR A 223 -33.55 -7.90 15.46
N LEU A 224 -32.91 -7.88 16.62
CA LEU A 224 -32.24 -9.03 17.22
C LEU A 224 -33.30 -9.94 17.85
N LYS A 225 -33.18 -11.25 17.64
CA LYS A 225 -34.10 -12.25 18.19
C LYS A 225 -33.36 -13.40 18.84
#